data_AF-A0A853CR69-F1
#
_entry.id   AF-A0A853CR69-F1
#
_cell.length_a   1.000
_cell.length_b   1.000
_cell.length_c   1.000
_cell.angle_alpha   90.00
_cell.angle_beta   90.00
_cell.angle_gamma   90.00
#
_symmetry.space_group_name_H-M   'P 1'
#
loop_
_entity.id
_entity.type
_entity.pdbx_description
1 polymer ?
#
loop_
_entity_poly.entity_id
_entity_poly.type
_entity_poly.pdbx_seq_one_letter_code
_entity_poly.pdbx_strand_id
1 'polypeptide(L)'
;MPAVVLDQPSTTHRSARNIAAADPLATFPRRIRGHCGDGRSWEMLTSRTGVSVVGEIGPLAEAQVAEETDRVVVDIQELLGLPADLVTRLVGEAFSHPAVRPQRPILVTLPRGDSAVLQEVEAHVDGALSRVAGVTCLVEGRVRAAR
;
A
#
# COMPACT_ATOMS: atom_id res chain seq x y z
N MET A 1 -53.44 -39.52 -28.04
CA MET A 1 -53.48 -38.05 -28.16
C MET A 1 -54.01 -37.48 -26.84
N PRO A 2 -53.52 -36.36 -26.28
CA PRO A 2 -52.20 -35.73 -26.29
C PRO A 2 -51.56 -35.63 -24.88
N ALA A 3 -50.37 -35.04 -24.83
CA ALA A 3 -49.55 -34.74 -23.65
C ALA A 3 -50.00 -33.45 -22.93
N VAL A 4 -49.73 -33.36 -21.62
CA VAL A 4 -49.58 -32.09 -20.89
C VAL A 4 -48.42 -32.23 -19.90
N VAL A 5 -47.36 -31.50 -20.19
CA VAL A 5 -46.25 -31.13 -19.31
C VAL A 5 -46.62 -29.79 -18.67
N LEU A 6 -46.52 -29.69 -17.34
CA LEU A 6 -46.52 -28.44 -16.58
C LEU A 6 -45.47 -28.62 -15.47
N ASP A 7 -44.20 -28.35 -15.76
CA ASP A 7 -43.48 -27.07 -15.56
C ASP A 7 -43.31 -26.71 -14.07
N GLN A 8 -42.08 -26.89 -13.60
CA GLN A 8 -41.62 -26.57 -12.25
C GLN A 8 -41.25 -25.08 -12.17
N PRO A 9 -41.64 -24.36 -11.11
CA PRO A 9 -41.08 -23.03 -10.89
C PRO A 9 -39.62 -23.13 -10.40
N SER A 10 -38.70 -22.88 -11.35
CA SER A 10 -37.45 -22.15 -11.10
C SER A 10 -37.81 -20.82 -10.41
N THR A 11 -37.08 -20.23 -9.48
CA THR A 11 -35.66 -19.93 -9.53
C THR A 11 -35.24 -19.37 -8.17
N THR A 12 -34.03 -19.71 -7.78
CA THR A 12 -33.20 -19.20 -6.69
C THR A 12 -33.29 -17.68 -6.49
N HIS A 13 -33.80 -17.24 -5.33
CA HIS A 13 -33.62 -15.87 -4.84
C HIS A 13 -32.19 -15.69 -4.32
N ARG A 14 -31.23 -15.55 -5.24
CA ARG A 14 -29.84 -15.20 -4.90
C ARG A 14 -29.82 -13.72 -4.57
N SER A 15 -30.00 -13.41 -3.28
CA SER A 15 -29.78 -12.07 -2.74
C SER A 15 -28.39 -11.58 -3.14
N ALA A 16 -28.33 -10.71 -4.13
CA ALA A 16 -27.14 -9.96 -4.47
C ALA A 16 -26.81 -9.08 -3.26
N ARG A 17 -25.80 -9.49 -2.47
CA ARG A 17 -25.11 -8.57 -1.57
C ARG A 17 -24.52 -7.49 -2.46
N ASN A 18 -25.18 -6.33 -2.51
CA ASN A 18 -24.55 -5.08 -2.87
C ASN A 18 -23.42 -4.85 -1.88
N ILE A 19 -22.22 -5.33 -2.21
CA ILE A 19 -21.00 -4.80 -1.66
C ILE A 19 -20.90 -3.42 -2.30
N ALA A 20 -21.50 -2.42 -1.66
CA ALA A 20 -21.14 -1.04 -1.92
C ALA A 20 -19.61 -1.01 -1.81
N ALA A 21 -18.92 -0.81 -2.93
CA ALA A 21 -17.48 -0.69 -2.93
C ALA A 21 -17.16 0.39 -1.90
N ALA A 22 -16.57 -0.01 -0.77
CA ALA A 22 -16.18 0.91 0.27
C ALA A 22 -15.32 1.97 -0.42
N ASP A 23 -15.69 3.25 -0.28
CA ASP A 23 -14.91 4.32 -0.86
C ASP A 23 -13.47 4.17 -0.34
N PRO A 24 -12.47 3.89 -1.21
CA PRO A 24 -11.10 3.69 -0.76
C PRO A 24 -10.55 4.94 -0.05
N LEU A 25 -11.17 6.12 -0.27
CA LEU A 25 -10.85 7.35 0.43
C LEU A 25 -11.40 7.41 1.86
N ALA A 26 -12.36 6.57 2.27
CA ALA A 26 -12.83 6.50 3.66
C ALA A 26 -11.73 6.00 4.62
N THR A 27 -10.65 5.45 4.05
CA THR A 27 -9.47 4.94 4.74
C THR A 27 -8.38 6.01 4.91
N PHE A 28 -8.53 7.19 4.32
CA PHE A 28 -7.52 8.26 4.38
C PHE A 28 -8.19 9.63 4.60
N PRO A 29 -7.80 10.40 5.63
CA PRO A 29 -6.63 10.24 6.51
C PRO A 29 -6.87 9.30 7.69
N ARG A 30 -5.82 8.60 8.15
CA ARG A 30 -5.79 7.79 9.38
C ARG A 30 -4.61 8.17 10.25
N ARG A 31 -4.76 7.87 11.54
CA ARG A 31 -3.69 7.98 12.53
C ARG A 31 -3.55 6.65 13.26
N ILE A 32 -2.36 6.08 13.23
CA ILE A 32 -1.99 4.86 13.94
C ILE A 32 -0.95 5.26 14.99
N ARG A 33 -1.07 4.75 16.20
CA ARG A 33 -0.12 5.01 17.29
C ARG A 33 0.53 3.71 17.72
N GLY A 34 1.77 3.79 18.14
CA GLY A 34 2.45 2.65 18.73
C GLY A 34 3.69 3.07 19.50
N HIS A 35 4.41 2.04 19.94
CA HIS A 35 5.67 2.18 20.63
C HIS A 35 6.70 1.29 19.95
N CYS A 36 7.94 1.75 19.90
CA CYS A 36 9.09 0.94 19.51
C CYS A 36 9.44 -0.04 20.63
N GLY A 37 10.21 -1.08 20.32
CA GLY A 37 10.69 -2.06 21.33
C GLY A 37 11.56 -1.43 22.43
N ASP A 38 12.09 -0.22 22.19
CA ASP A 38 12.84 0.58 23.15
C ASP A 38 11.97 1.53 24.00
N GLY A 39 10.64 1.48 23.84
CA GLY A 39 9.68 2.28 24.60
C GLY A 39 9.37 3.66 24.02
N ARG A 40 10.08 4.12 22.98
CA ARG A 40 9.78 5.41 22.33
C ARG A 40 8.42 5.37 21.63
N SER A 41 7.61 6.40 21.81
CA SER A 41 6.32 6.51 21.14
C SER A 41 6.45 7.01 19.71
N TRP A 42 5.54 6.56 18.85
CA TRP A 42 5.44 7.03 17.47
C TRP A 42 3.97 7.15 17.04
N GLU A 43 3.72 8.08 16.14
CA GLU A 43 2.47 8.23 15.40
C GLU A 43 2.75 8.07 13.90
N MET A 44 1.92 7.28 13.22
CA MET A 44 1.89 7.20 11.77
C MET A 44 0.66 7.93 11.27
N LEU A 45 0.87 8.91 10.40
CA LEU A 45 -0.13 9.78 9.83
C LEU A 45 -0.27 9.45 8.36
N THR A 46 -1.42 8.93 7.97
CA THR A 46 -1.72 8.71 6.56
C THR A 46 -2.55 9.87 6.03
N SER A 47 -2.23 10.32 4.83
CA SER A 47 -2.82 11.49 4.17
C SER A 47 -3.05 11.19 2.68
N ARG A 48 -3.61 12.16 1.96
CA ARG A 48 -3.83 12.05 0.51
C ARG A 48 -2.55 12.05 -0.32
N THR A 49 -1.42 12.43 0.28
CA THR A 49 -0.13 12.54 -0.40
C THR A 49 0.87 11.52 0.11
N GLY A 50 0.46 10.59 0.97
CA GLY A 50 1.34 9.55 1.51
C GLY A 50 1.22 9.34 3.00
N VAL A 51 2.30 8.86 3.60
CA VAL A 51 2.38 8.40 4.99
C VAL A 51 3.60 9.01 5.66
N SER A 52 3.43 9.56 6.86
CA SER A 52 4.53 10.09 7.66
C SER A 52 4.57 9.39 9.02
N VAL A 53 5.76 9.06 9.49
CA VAL A 53 6.00 8.58 10.85
C VAL A 53 6.61 9.73 11.64
N VAL A 54 6.01 10.04 12.78
CA VAL A 54 6.40 11.12 13.67
C VAL A 54 6.69 10.53 15.04
N GLY A 55 7.88 10.79 15.57
CA GLY A 55 8.23 10.49 16.96
C GLY A 55 8.04 11.69 17.86
N GLU A 56 8.44 11.56 19.12
CA GLU A 56 8.32 12.64 20.12
C GLU A 56 9.11 13.90 19.75
N ILE A 57 10.22 13.74 19.03
CA ILE A 57 11.18 14.83 18.73
C ILE A 57 10.96 15.40 17.31
N GLY A 58 10.10 14.78 16.50
CA GLY A 58 9.84 15.24 15.13
C GLY A 58 9.58 14.11 14.13
N PRO A 59 9.56 14.44 12.82
CA PRO A 59 9.40 13.45 11.77
C PRO A 59 10.56 12.45 11.80
N LEU A 60 10.23 11.17 11.70
CA LEU A 60 11.20 10.09 11.66
C LEU A 60 11.34 9.47 10.28
N ALA A 61 10.27 9.42 9.49
CA ALA A 61 10.29 8.97 8.09
C ALA A 61 9.06 9.45 7.35
N GLU A 62 9.14 9.47 6.03
CA GLU A 62 8.03 9.82 5.15
C GLU A 62 8.04 8.95 3.89
N ALA A 63 6.85 8.57 3.43
CA ALA A 63 6.61 7.96 2.14
C ALA A 63 5.57 8.81 1.40
N GLN A 64 6.00 9.57 0.40
CA GLN A 64 5.12 10.37 -0.43
C GLN A 64 4.59 9.54 -1.59
N VAL A 65 3.32 9.70 -1.93
CA VAL A 65 2.67 9.00 -3.02
C VAL A 65 2.10 10.02 -4.01
N ALA A 66 2.60 9.98 -5.24
CA ALA A 66 2.17 10.83 -6.33
C ALA A 66 1.60 9.99 -7.48
N GLU A 67 0.41 10.35 -7.96
CA GLU A 67 -0.17 9.76 -9.16
C GLU A 67 0.29 10.55 -10.40
N GLU A 68 1.11 9.92 -11.23
CA GLU A 68 1.46 10.44 -12.56
C GLU A 68 0.51 9.86 -13.61
N THR A 69 0.56 10.41 -14.83
CA THR A 69 -0.33 10.00 -15.92
C THR A 69 -0.18 8.52 -16.29
N ASP A 70 1.03 7.98 -16.26
CA ASP A 70 1.38 6.62 -16.69
C ASP A 70 1.78 5.68 -15.55
N ARG A 71 2.07 6.21 -14.36
CA ARG A 71 2.56 5.43 -13.20
C ARG A 71 2.17 6.06 -11.87
N VAL A 72 2.54 5.39 -10.79
CA VAL A 72 2.54 5.94 -9.43
C VAL A 72 3.98 6.05 -8.99
N VAL A 73 4.33 7.16 -8.36
CA VAL A 73 5.63 7.35 -7.74
C VAL A 73 5.46 7.29 -6.23
N VAL A 74 6.26 6.45 -5.57
CA VAL A 74 6.36 6.37 -4.12
C VAL A 74 7.75 6.78 -3.70
N ASP A 75 7.88 7.90 -3.00
CA ASP A 75 9.17 8.41 -2.54
C ASP A 75 9.32 8.25 -1.04
N ILE A 76 10.21 7.35 -0.62
CA ILE A 76 10.47 7.02 0.76
C ILE A 76 11.75 7.71 1.20
N GLN A 77 11.70 8.43 2.32
CA GLN A 77 12.80 9.23 2.85
C GLN A 77 13.01 8.99 4.34
N GLU A 78 14.22 9.32 4.82
CA GLU A 78 14.59 9.36 6.24
C GLU A 78 14.43 8.04 7.01
N LEU A 79 14.73 6.88 6.41
CA LEU A 79 14.55 5.57 7.09
C LEU A 79 15.59 5.24 8.18
N LEU A 80 16.58 6.10 8.41
CA LEU A 80 17.77 5.76 9.18
C LEU A 80 17.46 5.60 10.67
N GLY A 81 17.80 4.44 11.23
CA GLY A 81 17.66 4.17 12.67
C GLY A 81 16.23 3.84 13.12
N LEU A 82 15.31 3.62 12.17
CA LEU A 82 13.97 3.13 12.47
C LEU A 82 13.96 1.61 12.70
N PRO A 83 13.12 1.11 13.64
CA PRO A 83 12.92 -0.33 13.78
C PRO A 83 12.29 -0.95 12.53
N ALA A 84 12.75 -2.13 12.15
CA ALA A 84 12.29 -2.83 10.95
C ALA A 84 10.76 -2.97 10.87
N ASP A 85 10.09 -3.32 11.99
CA ASP A 85 8.63 -3.43 12.04
C ASP A 85 7.90 -2.13 11.70
N LEU A 86 8.46 -0.99 12.10
CA LEU A 86 7.88 0.32 11.81
C LEU A 86 8.07 0.69 10.34
N VAL A 87 9.20 0.29 9.77
CA VAL A 87 9.48 0.48 8.34
C VAL A 87 8.58 -0.40 7.48
N THR A 88 8.42 -1.69 7.82
CA THR A 88 7.46 -2.60 7.17
C THR A 88 6.05 -2.02 7.20
N ARG A 89 5.61 -1.48 8.35
CA ARG A 89 4.31 -0.81 8.46
C ARG A 89 4.21 0.43 7.57
N LEU A 90 5.24 1.28 7.54
CA LEU A 90 5.26 2.48 6.70
C LEU A 90 5.14 2.11 5.22
N VAL A 91 5.89 1.10 4.75
CA VAL A 91 5.79 0.61 3.38
C VAL A 91 4.40 0.03 3.11
N GLY A 92 3.88 -0.83 4.00
CA GLY A 92 2.55 -1.41 3.85
C GLY A 92 1.43 -0.36 3.77
N GLU A 93 1.47 0.69 4.58
CA GLU A 93 0.50 1.80 4.53
C GLU A 93 0.68 2.66 3.27
N ALA A 94 1.91 2.88 2.80
CA ALA A 94 2.16 3.58 1.54
C ALA A 94 1.60 2.80 0.33
N PHE A 95 1.75 1.48 0.32
CA PHE A 95 1.17 0.61 -0.72
C PHE A 95 -0.34 0.41 -0.57
N SER A 96 -0.90 0.70 0.60
CA SER A 96 -2.35 0.75 0.82
C SER A 96 -2.98 2.07 0.33
N HIS A 97 -2.18 3.01 -0.16
CA HIS A 97 -2.67 4.29 -0.67
C HIS A 97 -3.56 4.12 -1.91
N PRO A 98 -4.70 4.84 -2.04
CA PRO A 98 -5.66 4.66 -3.15
C PRO A 98 -5.09 4.88 -4.57
N ALA A 99 -3.97 5.59 -4.70
CA ALA A 99 -3.26 5.74 -5.97
C ALA A 99 -2.56 4.44 -6.40
N VAL A 100 -2.10 3.63 -5.45
CA VAL A 100 -1.37 2.37 -5.63
C VAL A 100 -2.36 1.25 -5.97
N ARG A 101 -2.82 1.24 -7.22
CA ARG A 101 -3.82 0.27 -7.71
C ARG A 101 -3.14 -0.96 -8.33
N PRO A 102 -3.74 -2.16 -8.22
CA PRO A 102 -3.19 -3.36 -8.84
C PRO A 102 -2.83 -3.19 -10.31
N GLN A 103 -1.73 -3.81 -10.73
CA GLN A 103 -1.17 -3.81 -12.09
C GLN A 103 -0.72 -2.45 -12.63
N ARG A 104 -0.90 -1.36 -11.87
CA ARG A 104 -0.43 -0.04 -12.26
C ARG A 104 1.10 -0.01 -12.25
N PRO A 105 1.76 0.60 -13.27
CA PRO A 105 3.19 0.84 -13.20
C PRO A 105 3.53 1.67 -11.96
N ILE A 106 4.60 1.29 -11.27
CA ILE A 106 5.06 1.95 -10.07
C ILE A 106 6.58 2.17 -10.14
N LEU A 107 7.00 3.33 -9.65
CA LEU A 107 8.38 3.69 -9.38
C LEU A 107 8.50 3.98 -7.88
N VAL A 108 9.39 3.29 -7.19
CA VAL A 108 9.68 3.54 -5.78
C VAL A 108 11.10 4.07 -5.66
N THR A 109 11.27 5.22 -5.01
CA THR A 109 12.55 5.77 -4.61
C THR A 109 12.74 5.53 -3.11
N LEU A 110 13.91 5.04 -2.72
CA LEU A 110 14.26 4.83 -1.31
C LEU A 110 15.74 5.11 -1.06
N PRO A 111 16.15 5.43 0.18
CA PRO A 111 17.55 5.60 0.52
C PRO A 111 18.28 4.26 0.42
N ARG A 112 19.52 4.29 -0.07
CA ARG A 112 20.38 3.12 -0.13
C ARG A 112 20.85 2.76 1.28
N GLY A 113 20.84 1.47 1.61
CA GLY A 113 21.48 0.96 2.82
C GLY A 113 20.63 -0.01 3.62
N ASP A 114 19.34 -0.09 3.32
CA ASP A 114 18.42 -0.99 4.02
C ASP A 114 17.84 -2.04 3.06
N SER A 115 18.46 -3.22 3.06
CA SER A 115 18.02 -4.35 2.24
C SER A 115 16.66 -4.90 2.68
N ALA A 116 16.26 -4.71 3.94
CA ALA A 116 14.96 -5.17 4.42
C ALA A 116 13.84 -4.31 3.82
N VAL A 117 14.04 -2.99 3.75
CA VAL A 117 13.12 -2.08 3.05
C VAL A 117 12.97 -2.47 1.59
N LEU A 118 14.10 -2.71 0.91
CA LEU A 118 14.09 -3.10 -0.50
C LEU A 118 13.30 -4.39 -0.71
N GLN A 119 13.52 -5.41 0.12
CA GLN A 119 12.77 -6.67 0.06
C GLN A 119 11.28 -6.49 0.33
N GLU A 120 10.92 -5.64 1.30
CA GLU A 120 9.52 -5.33 1.58
C GLU A 120 8.88 -4.67 0.35
N VAL A 121 9.51 -3.65 -0.24
CA VAL A 121 9.04 -2.99 -1.47
C VAL A 121 8.89 -4.00 -2.61
N GLU A 122 9.89 -4.86 -2.83
CA GLU A 122 9.84 -5.91 -3.85
C GLU A 122 8.72 -6.95 -3.59
N ALA A 123 8.28 -7.13 -2.34
CA ALA A 123 7.13 -7.98 -2.01
C ALA A 123 5.79 -7.39 -2.49
N HIS A 124 5.70 -6.08 -2.69
CA HIS A 124 4.50 -5.40 -3.21
C HIS A 124 4.57 -5.12 -4.72
N VAL A 125 5.69 -5.43 -5.38
CA VAL A 125 5.93 -5.10 -6.79
C VAL A 125 6.19 -6.38 -7.62
N ASP A 126 5.38 -6.59 -8.65
CA ASP A 126 5.58 -7.64 -9.64
C ASP A 126 6.58 -7.19 -10.72
N GLY A 127 7.52 -8.10 -11.05
CA GLY A 127 8.57 -7.83 -12.02
C GLY A 127 9.54 -6.73 -11.56
N ALA A 128 9.75 -6.60 -10.25
CA ALA A 128 10.60 -5.56 -9.66
C ALA A 128 12.01 -5.55 -10.27
N LEU A 129 12.42 -4.38 -10.75
CA LEU A 129 13.77 -4.09 -11.24
C LEU A 129 14.37 -3.00 -10.37
N SER A 130 15.41 -3.37 -9.63
CA SER A 130 16.08 -2.49 -8.67
C SER A 130 17.36 -1.91 -9.29
N ARG A 131 17.52 -0.58 -9.24
CA ARG A 131 18.69 0.15 -9.75
C ARG A 131 19.21 1.11 -8.68
N VAL A 132 20.53 1.14 -8.50
CA VAL A 132 21.17 2.01 -7.51
C VAL A 132 21.77 3.22 -8.20
N ALA A 133 21.47 4.42 -7.70
CA ALA A 133 22.02 5.69 -8.13
C ALA A 133 22.62 6.45 -6.94
N GLY A 134 23.91 6.24 -6.65
CA GLY A 134 24.58 6.88 -5.53
C GLY A 134 24.03 6.43 -4.17
N VAL A 135 23.27 7.33 -3.52
CA VAL A 135 22.64 7.13 -2.20
C VAL A 135 21.17 6.77 -2.28
N THR A 136 20.61 6.63 -3.48
CA THR A 136 19.22 6.20 -3.68
C THR A 136 19.16 4.86 -4.42
N CYS A 137 18.12 4.09 -4.11
CA CYS A 137 17.71 2.93 -4.87
C CYS A 137 16.37 3.24 -5.53
N LEU A 138 16.22 2.82 -6.78
CA LEU A 138 15.01 2.92 -7.59
C LEU A 138 14.48 1.50 -7.79
N VAL A 139 13.20 1.29 -7.55
CA VAL A 139 12.51 0.04 -7.85
C VAL A 139 11.39 0.32 -8.84
N GLU A 140 11.44 -0.33 -9.99
CA GLU A 140 10.44 -0.21 -11.03
C GLU A 140 9.68 -1.52 -11.20
N GLY A 141 8.39 -1.46 -11.47
CA GLY A 141 7.61 -2.64 -11.81
C GLY A 141 6.13 -2.34 -11.88
N ARG A 142 5.30 -3.31 -11.50
CA ARG A 142 3.85 -3.14 -11.38
C ARG A 142 3.39 -3.45 -9.97
N VAL A 143 2.41 -2.73 -9.48
CA VAL A 143 1.78 -3.02 -8.19
C VAL A 143 1.20 -4.43 -8.23
N ARG A 144 1.63 -5.28 -7.29
CA ARG A 144 1.10 -6.63 -7.14
C ARG A 144 -0.37 -6.56 -6.75
N ALA A 145 -1.21 -7.41 -7.34
CA ALA A 145 -2.59 -7.54 -6.89
C ALA A 145 -2.61 -8.12 -5.47
N ALA A 146 -3.27 -7.43 -4.54
CA ALA A 146 -3.53 -7.97 -3.21
C ALA A 146 -4.21 -9.33 -3.36
N ARG A 147 -3.62 -10.37 -2.75
CA ARG A 147 -4.17 -11.73 -2.73
C ARG A 147 -5.29 -11.85 -1.71
#